data_AF-A0A1E5WN26-F1
#
_entry.id   AF-A0A1E5WN26-F1
#
_cell.length_a   1.000
_cell.length_b   1.000
_cell.length_c   1.000
_cell.angle_alpha   90.00
_cell.angle_beta   90.00
_cell.angle_gamma   90.00
#
_symmetry.space_group_name_H-M   'P 1'
#
loop_
_entity.id
_entity.type
_entity.pdbx_description
1 polymer ?
#
loop_
_entity_poly.entity_id
_entity_poly.type
_entity_poly.pdbx_seq_one_letter_code
_entity_poly.pdbx_strand_id
1 'polypeptide(L)'
;LERLAHQTLDPSLSWKDVEWPKSITSLPILLKGIVTAEDGEVATARAAAACNTIMVLSFSSSCKIEEVASSCAAIHFYQLHVYKKRDVSATLVRRAESLGFKAIVLTVDTPVLGRREADIRNKMIAPQSPNLEGLMSFDDDLDAEGGSKLEGRARETLDPSSSWRDVEWLKSITSLPILLKGMVTAEDEMEDNLPVNVWEYQELAKKSLPKMHYDFINGGAEDELRPRVLIDVSKIDMSTSLLGYNMPSPIIVAPTGHHKLANPEAEVATARATAACNTIMVYKRRDVSATLVRRAESLGFKAIVLTVDTPVLGRREALIRNKYAVLVILPSFPEHSVEICSFTNHNSMWMTAPPRANLEGLMSFDGDLGSVSETSASTRKAVEAGVAGVIVSNHGGRQLDYAPPTISALEEVVKAVAGAVPVLVDGGLRRGTEVFKALALGAKAVMVGRPVLYGLAARGEAGARHVIEMLNRELELAMALCGCPSVAEVTRRHVQTEGDRIRALL
;
A
#
# COMPACT_ATOMS: atom_id res chain seq x y z
N LEU A 1 -10.33 -15.70 33.36
CA LEU A 1 -9.20 -15.73 32.40
C LEU A 1 -7.87 -15.85 33.13
N GLU A 2 -7.48 -14.91 33.99
CA GLU A 2 -6.24 -15.04 34.81
C GLU A 2 -6.24 -16.29 35.72
N ARG A 3 -7.33 -16.58 36.44
CA ARG A 3 -7.45 -17.84 37.23
C ARG A 3 -7.35 -19.11 36.40
N LEU A 4 -7.84 -19.09 35.16
CA LEU A 4 -7.78 -20.25 34.24
C LEU A 4 -6.36 -20.43 33.72
N ALA A 5 -5.65 -19.33 33.44
CA ALA A 5 -4.25 -19.32 33.05
C ALA A 5 -3.33 -19.87 34.16
N HIS A 6 -3.55 -19.50 35.42
CA HIS A 6 -2.78 -20.03 36.55
C HIS A 6 -3.02 -21.51 36.87
N GLN A 7 -4.13 -22.09 36.40
CA GLN A 7 -4.45 -23.52 36.61
C GLN A 7 -4.02 -24.41 35.44
N THR A 8 -3.68 -23.84 34.29
CA THR A 8 -3.38 -24.60 33.05
C THR A 8 -1.96 -24.37 32.51
N LEU A 9 -1.25 -23.36 33.01
CA LEU A 9 0.13 -23.08 32.64
C LEU A 9 1.04 -23.54 33.77
N ASP A 10 2.04 -24.37 33.46
CA ASP A 10 3.09 -24.74 34.40
C ASP A 10 4.11 -23.59 34.49
N PRO A 11 4.20 -22.87 35.63
CA PRO A 11 5.12 -21.76 35.79
C PRO A 11 6.58 -22.21 35.96
N SER A 12 6.85 -23.52 36.09
CA SER A 12 8.19 -24.09 36.25
C SER A 12 8.88 -24.43 34.93
N LEU A 13 8.24 -24.13 33.79
CA LEU A 13 8.77 -24.39 32.45
C LEU A 13 10.19 -23.82 32.29
N SER A 14 11.12 -24.69 31.87
CA SER A 14 12.55 -24.40 31.81
C SER A 14 13.16 -24.93 30.50
N TRP A 15 14.45 -24.64 30.30
CA TRP A 15 15.19 -25.16 29.14
C TRP A 15 15.29 -26.69 29.12
N LYS A 16 15.16 -27.37 30.26
CA LYS A 16 15.17 -28.85 30.32
C LYS A 16 13.95 -29.46 29.64
N ASP A 17 12.84 -28.74 29.60
CA ASP A 17 11.57 -29.19 29.03
C ASP A 17 11.56 -29.16 27.50
N VAL A 18 12.59 -28.57 26.87
CA VAL A 18 12.79 -28.61 25.41
C VAL A 18 13.31 -29.97 24.92
N GLU A 19 13.92 -30.78 25.79
CA GLU A 19 14.45 -32.10 25.44
C GLU A 19 13.35 -33.15 25.27
N TRP A 20 12.25 -33.05 26.02
CA TRP A 20 11.12 -33.97 25.87
C TRP A 20 10.45 -33.88 24.48
N PRO A 21 10.11 -32.70 23.94
CA PRO A 21 9.62 -32.54 22.57
C PRO A 21 10.57 -33.10 21.50
N LYS A 22 11.89 -32.90 21.65
CA LYS A 22 12.90 -33.48 20.74
C LYS A 22 12.90 -35.01 20.76
N SER A 23 12.55 -35.61 21.90
CA SER A 23 12.49 -37.07 22.04
C SER A 23 11.27 -37.71 21.38
N ILE A 24 10.24 -36.94 21.04
CA ILE A 24 8.95 -37.45 20.53
C ILE A 24 8.60 -36.97 19.12
N THR A 25 9.39 -36.07 18.52
CA THR A 25 9.20 -35.65 17.13
C THR A 25 10.51 -35.41 16.40
N SER A 26 10.57 -35.81 15.12
CA SER A 26 11.67 -35.50 14.20
C SER A 26 11.47 -34.18 13.44
N LEU A 27 10.38 -33.45 13.72
CA LEU A 27 10.09 -32.15 13.11
C LEU A 27 10.90 -31.01 13.74
N PRO A 28 11.23 -29.94 12.99
CA PRO A 28 11.93 -28.77 13.54
C PRO A 28 11.11 -28.09 14.65
N ILE A 29 11.73 -27.92 15.82
CA ILE A 29 11.10 -27.26 16.98
C ILE A 29 11.52 -25.79 17.00
N LEU A 30 10.54 -24.90 16.88
CA LEU A 30 10.72 -23.44 16.91
C LEU A 30 10.22 -22.89 18.25
N LEU A 31 11.13 -22.28 19.01
CA LEU A 31 10.80 -21.62 20.28
C LEU A 31 10.39 -20.17 20.01
N LYS A 32 9.25 -19.76 20.60
CA LYS A 32 8.69 -18.42 20.45
C LYS A 32 8.50 -17.80 21.84
N GLY A 33 9.03 -16.58 22.05
CA GLY A 33 8.83 -15.82 23.29
C GLY A 33 10.09 -15.61 24.15
N ILE A 34 11.29 -15.65 23.57
CA ILE A 34 12.52 -15.21 24.25
C ILE A 34 12.56 -13.69 24.17
N VAL A 35 12.39 -12.99 25.30
CA VAL A 35 12.22 -11.51 25.30
C VAL A 35 13.23 -10.75 26.17
N THR A 36 14.09 -11.43 26.94
CA THR A 36 15.21 -10.80 27.68
C THR A 36 16.33 -11.82 27.95
N ALA A 37 17.59 -11.46 27.70
CA ALA A 37 18.76 -12.25 28.11
C ALA A 37 19.64 -11.41 29.04
N GLU A 38 19.97 -11.94 30.22
CA GLU A 38 21.03 -11.42 31.11
C GLU A 38 22.40 -11.34 30.38
N ASP A 39 22.54 -12.05 29.26
CA ASP A 39 23.75 -12.12 28.44
C ASP A 39 23.82 -11.04 27.33
N GLY A 40 22.86 -10.10 27.24
CA GLY A 40 22.94 -8.94 26.34
C GLY A 40 23.39 -9.23 24.90
N GLU A 41 24.41 -8.50 24.42
CA GLU A 41 24.99 -8.70 23.09
C GLU A 41 25.82 -10.00 22.95
N VAL A 42 26.27 -10.61 24.04
CA VAL A 42 26.95 -11.93 24.03
C VAL A 42 26.00 -13.04 23.56
N ALA A 43 24.73 -13.02 23.97
CA ALA A 43 23.73 -13.95 23.46
C ALA A 43 23.51 -13.78 21.94
N THR A 44 23.50 -12.53 21.46
CA THR A 44 23.37 -12.20 20.04
C THR A 44 24.58 -12.73 19.25
N ALA A 45 25.79 -12.61 19.81
CA ALA A 45 27.01 -13.15 19.21
C ALA A 45 26.96 -14.67 19.06
N ARG A 46 26.60 -15.38 20.13
CA ARG A 46 26.45 -16.85 20.12
C ARG A 46 25.38 -17.30 19.13
N ALA A 47 24.26 -16.57 19.03
CA ALA A 47 23.22 -16.83 18.05
C ALA A 47 23.73 -16.63 16.61
N ALA A 48 24.49 -15.56 16.36
CA ALA A 48 25.11 -15.32 15.06
C ALA A 48 26.09 -16.45 14.69
N ALA A 49 26.91 -16.91 15.65
CA ALA A 49 27.79 -18.07 15.46
C ALA A 49 27.00 -19.35 15.10
N ALA A 50 25.96 -19.67 15.88
CA ALA A 50 25.15 -20.87 15.67
C ALA A 50 24.43 -20.86 14.31
N CYS A 51 24.06 -19.68 13.83
CA CYS A 51 23.42 -19.48 12.53
C CYS A 51 24.41 -19.25 11.38
N ASN A 52 25.72 -19.34 11.64
CA ASN A 52 26.79 -19.07 10.68
C ASN A 52 26.62 -17.71 9.96
N THR A 53 26.31 -16.66 10.73
CA THR A 53 26.08 -15.30 10.24
C THR A 53 26.94 -14.27 10.98
N ILE A 54 26.99 -13.04 10.45
CA ILE A 54 27.81 -11.94 10.95
C ILE A 54 27.04 -11.18 12.03
N MET A 55 27.71 -10.87 13.13
CA MET A 55 27.22 -9.92 14.12
C MET A 55 27.92 -8.57 13.95
N VAL A 56 27.13 -7.50 13.90
CA VAL A 56 27.64 -6.12 13.99
C VAL A 56 27.47 -5.62 15.42
N LEU A 57 28.57 -5.42 16.14
CA LEU A 57 28.56 -4.89 17.51
C LEU A 57 28.62 -3.36 17.48
N SER A 58 27.69 -2.69 18.16
CA SER A 58 27.72 -1.24 18.33
C SER A 58 28.75 -0.80 19.37
N PHE A 59 29.44 0.32 19.14
CA PHE A 59 30.21 1.01 20.18
C PHE A 59 29.39 1.32 21.44
N SER A 60 28.06 1.45 21.29
CA SER A 60 27.11 1.72 22.37
C SER A 60 26.54 0.44 23.02
N SER A 61 27.19 -0.71 22.82
CA SER A 61 26.79 -1.99 23.43
C SER A 61 26.85 -1.91 24.95
N SER A 62 25.99 -2.71 25.58
CA SER A 62 25.94 -2.92 27.03
C SER A 62 26.98 -3.94 27.53
N CYS A 63 27.51 -4.78 26.63
CA CYS A 63 28.66 -5.65 26.87
C CYS A 63 29.98 -4.97 26.45
N LYS A 64 31.10 -5.36 27.07
CA LYS A 64 32.44 -4.95 26.62
C LYS A 64 32.80 -5.65 25.31
N ILE A 65 33.56 -4.97 24.46
CA ILE A 65 34.04 -5.52 23.19
C ILE A 65 34.84 -6.83 23.38
N GLU A 66 35.59 -6.98 24.47
CA GLU A 66 36.31 -8.21 24.82
C GLU A 66 35.38 -9.37 25.16
N GLU A 67 34.29 -9.08 25.89
CA GLU A 67 33.31 -10.11 26.31
C GLU A 67 32.62 -10.68 25.08
N VAL A 68 32.25 -9.82 24.12
CA VAL A 68 31.65 -10.25 22.87
C VAL A 68 32.66 -11.02 22.01
N ALA A 69 33.88 -10.49 21.84
CA ALA A 69 34.91 -11.14 21.03
C ALA A 69 35.30 -12.53 21.55
N SER A 70 35.33 -12.71 22.87
CA SER A 70 35.68 -13.99 23.50
C SER A 70 34.49 -14.96 23.66
N SER A 71 33.26 -14.51 23.43
CA SER A 71 32.07 -15.30 23.71
C SER A 71 31.80 -16.45 22.73
N CYS A 72 32.28 -16.32 21.49
CA CYS A 72 32.07 -17.31 20.43
C CYS A 72 32.99 -17.03 19.22
N ALA A 73 33.08 -18.00 18.31
CA ALA A 73 33.86 -17.91 17.08
C ALA A 73 33.08 -17.29 15.89
N ALA A 74 32.14 -16.37 16.14
CA ALA A 74 31.43 -15.66 15.07
C ALA A 74 32.34 -14.65 14.34
N ILE A 75 31.96 -14.30 13.11
CA ILE A 75 32.52 -13.13 12.43
C ILE A 75 31.88 -11.88 13.03
N HIS A 76 32.71 -11.00 13.62
CA HIS A 76 32.28 -9.75 14.22
C HIS A 76 32.70 -8.55 13.39
N PHE A 77 31.76 -7.64 13.12
CA PHE A 77 32.02 -6.29 12.60
C PHE A 77 31.77 -5.26 13.72
N TYR A 78 32.51 -4.16 13.70
CA TYR A 78 32.42 -3.14 14.75
C TYR A 78 31.84 -1.84 14.21
N GLN A 79 30.68 -1.42 14.72
CA GLN A 79 30.01 -0.20 14.30
C GLN A 79 30.39 0.99 15.19
N LEU A 80 30.81 2.11 14.59
CA LEU A 80 31.06 3.37 15.29
C LEU A 80 30.49 4.60 14.55
N HIS A 81 30.33 5.68 15.31
CA HIS A 81 30.30 7.04 14.77
C HIS A 81 31.69 7.67 14.93
N VAL A 82 31.99 8.70 14.12
CA VAL A 82 33.18 9.51 14.35
C VAL A 82 32.90 10.54 15.43
N TYR A 83 33.61 10.43 16.55
CA TYR A 83 33.54 11.39 17.63
C TYR A 83 34.38 12.64 17.35
N LYS A 84 33.97 13.78 17.92
CA LYS A 84 34.78 15.02 17.91
C LYS A 84 36.20 14.78 18.42
N LYS A 85 36.32 14.00 19.50
CA LYS A 85 37.62 13.50 19.98
C LYS A 85 38.05 12.31 19.14
N ARG A 86 38.81 12.58 18.06
CA ARG A 86 39.29 11.55 17.12
C ARG A 86 40.10 10.43 17.80
N ASP A 87 40.82 10.73 18.88
CA ASP A 87 41.56 9.72 19.66
C ASP A 87 40.67 8.63 20.27
N VAL A 88 39.43 8.97 20.66
CA VAL A 88 38.47 7.99 21.18
C VAL A 88 38.08 7.01 20.07
N SER A 89 37.72 7.55 18.91
CA SER A 89 37.38 6.74 17.73
C SER A 89 38.56 5.86 17.31
N ALA A 90 39.79 6.41 17.30
CA ALA A 90 41.00 5.65 16.98
C ALA A 90 41.29 4.54 17.99
N THR A 91 41.07 4.80 19.28
CA THR A 91 41.24 3.79 20.34
C THR A 91 40.26 2.63 20.17
N LEU A 92 38.98 2.93 19.89
CA LEU A 92 37.96 1.90 19.67
C LEU A 92 38.23 1.06 18.42
N VAL A 93 38.65 1.69 17.32
CA VAL A 93 39.03 0.99 16.08
C VAL A 93 40.21 0.06 16.30
N ARG A 94 41.29 0.53 16.94
CA ARG A 94 42.46 -0.31 17.26
C ARG A 94 42.10 -1.46 18.20
N ARG A 95 41.21 -1.22 19.16
CA ARG A 95 40.71 -2.24 20.08
C ARG A 95 39.95 -3.33 19.34
N ALA A 96 39.02 -2.95 18.44
CA ALA A 96 38.30 -3.90 17.59
C ALA A 96 39.24 -4.73 16.71
N GLU A 97 40.21 -4.08 16.06
CA GLU A 97 41.22 -4.75 15.22
C GLU A 97 42.07 -5.74 16.01
N SER A 98 42.53 -5.36 17.21
CA SER A 98 43.30 -6.25 18.09
C SER A 98 42.51 -7.47 18.59
N LEU A 99 41.19 -7.36 18.66
CA LEU A 99 40.26 -8.42 19.09
C LEU A 99 39.74 -9.27 17.92
N GLY A 100 40.29 -9.08 16.72
CA GLY A 100 40.01 -9.94 15.57
C GLY A 100 38.71 -9.64 14.84
N PHE A 101 38.09 -8.48 15.07
CA PHE A 101 36.98 -8.00 14.25
C PHE A 101 37.40 -7.90 12.79
N LYS A 102 36.46 -8.15 11.87
CA LYS A 102 36.75 -8.31 10.44
C LYS A 102 36.41 -7.09 9.59
N ALA A 103 35.68 -6.13 10.14
CA ALA A 103 35.39 -4.87 9.46
C ALA A 103 34.94 -3.79 10.44
N ILE A 104 35.08 -2.55 9.99
CA ILE A 104 34.54 -1.36 10.64
C ILE A 104 33.28 -0.92 9.90
N VAL A 105 32.17 -0.71 10.61
CA VAL A 105 30.92 -0.17 10.06
C VAL A 105 30.78 1.28 10.51
N LEU A 106 31.02 2.21 9.59
CA LEU A 106 30.90 3.64 9.85
C LEU A 106 29.46 4.10 9.60
N THR A 107 28.79 4.64 10.61
CA THR A 107 27.48 5.26 10.44
C THR A 107 27.63 6.71 9.93
N VAL A 108 27.17 6.99 8.70
CA VAL A 108 27.40 8.27 8.00
C VAL A 108 26.16 9.19 7.94
N ASP A 109 24.96 8.66 8.15
CA ASP A 109 23.68 9.39 8.08
C ASP A 109 23.30 10.13 9.38
N THR A 110 24.12 10.01 10.41
CA THR A 110 23.85 10.58 11.75
C THR A 110 24.98 11.50 12.23
N PRO A 111 25.33 12.58 11.49
CA PRO A 111 26.29 13.59 11.98
C PRO A 111 25.68 14.44 13.11
N VAL A 112 24.34 14.57 13.12
CA VAL A 112 23.54 15.16 14.19
C VAL A 112 22.40 14.20 14.49
N LEU A 113 22.08 13.99 15.77
CA LEU A 113 20.93 13.15 16.13
C LEU A 113 19.63 13.82 15.65
N GLY A 114 18.84 13.11 14.85
CA GLY A 114 17.53 13.59 14.42
C GLY A 114 16.57 13.85 15.58
N ARG A 115 15.60 14.75 15.37
CA ARG A 115 14.60 15.09 16.38
C ARG A 115 13.67 13.91 16.67
N ARG A 116 13.71 13.39 17.90
CA ARG A 116 12.89 12.25 18.35
C ARG A 116 11.91 12.69 19.43
N GLU A 117 10.67 13.00 19.02
CA GLU A 117 9.64 13.56 19.92
C GLU A 117 9.33 12.66 21.13
N ALA A 118 9.38 11.34 20.96
CA ALA A 118 9.18 10.38 22.04
C ALA A 118 10.30 10.47 23.08
N ASP A 119 11.55 10.60 22.64
CA ASP A 119 12.72 10.73 23.52
C ASP A 119 12.68 12.05 24.29
N ILE A 120 12.24 13.13 23.64
CA ILE A 120 12.04 14.46 24.24
C ILE A 120 10.94 14.39 25.30
N ARG A 121 9.79 13.78 24.98
CA ARG A 121 8.65 13.63 25.90
C ARG A 121 9.00 12.80 27.12
N ASN A 122 9.74 11.71 26.92
CA ASN A 122 10.10 10.77 27.97
C ASN A 122 11.40 11.15 28.70
N LYS A 123 12.05 12.27 28.30
CA LYS A 123 13.35 12.70 28.81
C LYS A 123 14.38 11.57 28.80
N MET A 124 14.44 10.82 27.70
CA MET A 124 15.25 9.61 27.60
C MET A 124 16.71 9.88 27.99
N ILE A 125 17.19 9.09 28.95
CA ILE A 125 18.58 9.07 29.39
C ILE A 125 19.30 8.02 28.57
N ALA A 126 20.42 8.43 28.00
CA ALA A 126 21.19 7.54 27.17
C ALA A 126 22.00 6.59 28.06
N PRO A 127 21.90 5.26 27.87
CA PRO A 127 22.62 4.30 28.71
C PRO A 127 24.13 4.50 28.57
N GLN A 128 24.86 4.39 29.67
CA GLN A 128 26.32 4.44 29.64
C GLN A 128 26.84 3.15 29.01
N SER A 129 27.82 3.27 28.11
CA SER A 129 28.47 2.09 27.53
C SER A 129 29.79 1.84 28.24
N PRO A 130 30.04 0.61 28.73
CA PRO A 130 31.31 0.25 29.35
C PRO A 130 32.49 0.35 28.35
N ASN A 131 32.24 0.43 27.05
CA ASN A 131 33.28 0.62 26.03
C ASN A 131 33.85 2.05 25.99
N LEU A 132 33.14 3.02 26.56
CA LEU A 132 33.56 4.43 26.63
C LEU A 132 34.12 4.82 28.01
N GLU A 133 34.13 3.89 28.96
CA GLU A 133 34.66 4.09 30.31
C GLU A 133 36.14 4.51 30.25
N GLY A 134 36.47 5.63 30.90
CA GLY A 134 37.82 6.21 30.89
C GLY A 134 38.23 6.92 29.59
N LEU A 135 37.44 6.82 28.51
CA LEU A 135 37.68 7.51 27.24
C LEU A 135 36.86 8.79 27.10
N MET A 136 35.68 8.83 27.74
CA MET A 136 34.79 9.98 27.78
C MET A 136 34.18 10.15 29.17
N SER A 137 34.20 11.38 29.69
CA SER A 137 33.42 11.78 30.86
C SER A 137 32.10 12.38 30.39
N PHE A 138 30.99 11.94 30.98
CA PHE A 138 29.68 12.48 30.71
C PHE A 138 29.23 13.32 31.89
N ASP A 139 28.70 14.51 31.61
CA ASP A 139 28.03 15.30 32.63
C ASP A 139 26.58 14.80 32.73
N ASP A 140 26.19 14.29 33.90
CA ASP A 140 24.84 13.76 34.13
C ASP A 140 23.80 14.90 34.28
N ASP A 141 24.26 16.14 34.49
CA ASP A 141 23.46 17.35 34.70
C ASP A 141 23.25 18.20 33.43
N LEU A 142 23.46 17.63 32.24
CA LEU A 142 23.22 18.33 30.97
C LEU A 142 21.78 18.85 30.85
N ASP A 143 21.64 20.18 30.93
CA ASP A 143 20.39 20.90 30.65
C ASP A 143 20.09 20.82 29.15
N ALA A 144 19.22 19.88 28.79
CA ALA A 144 18.64 19.82 27.46
C ALA A 144 17.49 20.85 27.38
N GLU A 145 17.81 22.14 27.20
CA GLU A 145 16.80 23.16 26.91
C GLU A 145 15.97 22.77 25.67
N GLY A 146 14.77 22.21 25.91
CA GLY A 146 13.83 21.80 24.87
C GLY A 146 14.08 20.45 24.19
N GLY A 147 15.04 19.64 24.65
CA GLY A 147 15.47 18.36 24.04
C GLY A 147 15.51 17.16 25.00
N SER A 148 15.95 15.99 24.51
CA SER A 148 16.21 14.80 25.37
C SER A 148 17.65 14.77 25.88
N LYS A 149 17.94 14.13 27.02
CA LYS A 149 19.33 13.95 27.50
C LYS A 149 20.17 13.11 26.51
N LEU A 150 19.53 12.22 25.76
CA LEU A 150 20.14 11.49 24.63
C LEU A 150 20.60 12.43 23.50
N GLU A 151 19.78 13.40 23.14
CA GLU A 151 20.10 14.42 22.13
C GLU A 151 21.25 15.33 22.60
N GLY A 152 21.21 15.77 23.87
CA GLY A 152 22.32 16.52 24.48
C GLY A 152 23.65 15.77 24.39
N ARG A 153 23.66 14.49 24.77
CA ARG A 153 24.86 13.64 24.71
C ARG A 153 25.37 13.44 23.28
N ALA A 154 24.48 13.24 22.31
CA ALA A 154 24.86 13.12 20.90
C ALA A 154 25.48 14.43 20.37
N ARG A 155 24.92 15.59 20.72
CA ARG A 155 25.44 16.90 20.31
C ARG A 155 26.85 17.18 20.83
N GLU A 156 27.17 16.71 22.03
CA GLU A 156 28.51 16.89 22.61
C GLU A 156 29.55 15.96 22.00
N THR A 157 29.16 14.73 21.72
CA THR A 157 30.09 13.67 21.32
C THR A 157 30.28 13.54 19.81
N LEU A 158 29.20 13.64 19.03
CA LEU A 158 29.22 13.46 17.57
C LEU A 158 29.73 14.71 16.86
N ASP A 159 30.48 14.51 15.79
CA ASP A 159 31.02 15.59 14.97
C ASP A 159 30.05 15.95 13.82
N PRO A 160 29.39 17.11 13.88
CA PRO A 160 28.47 17.53 12.82
C PRO A 160 29.17 17.89 11.52
N SER A 161 30.50 18.01 11.51
CA SER A 161 31.32 18.31 10.33
C SER A 161 31.84 17.05 9.61
N SER A 162 31.28 15.87 9.94
CA SER A 162 31.67 14.60 9.32
C SER A 162 31.55 14.67 7.78
N SER A 163 32.58 14.20 7.08
CA SER A 163 32.71 14.27 5.62
C SER A 163 33.47 13.06 5.06
N TRP A 164 33.64 12.99 3.74
CA TRP A 164 34.44 11.95 3.08
C TRP A 164 35.90 11.89 3.56
N ARG A 165 36.44 13.00 4.09
CA ARG A 165 37.78 13.04 4.70
C ARG A 165 37.88 12.13 5.93
N ASP A 166 36.77 11.86 6.61
CA ASP A 166 36.75 10.96 7.76
C ASP A 166 36.87 9.49 7.34
N VAL A 167 36.38 9.15 6.14
CA VAL A 167 36.60 7.82 5.55
C VAL A 167 38.07 7.65 5.18
N GLU A 168 38.69 8.68 4.59
CA GLU A 168 40.14 8.68 4.30
C GLU A 168 40.99 8.59 5.57
N TRP A 169 40.62 9.35 6.60
CA TRP A 169 41.27 9.30 7.91
C TRP A 169 41.12 7.91 8.56
N LEU A 170 39.92 7.30 8.53
CA LEU A 170 39.73 5.95 9.07
C LEU A 170 40.61 4.91 8.35
N LYS A 171 40.71 5.00 7.01
CA LYS A 171 41.63 4.15 6.22
C LYS A 171 43.09 4.31 6.64
N SER A 172 43.48 5.47 7.17
CA SER A 172 44.85 5.71 7.64
C SER A 172 45.18 5.08 9.00
N ILE A 173 44.17 4.68 9.79
CA ILE A 173 44.37 4.20 11.17
C ILE A 173 44.00 2.73 11.39
N THR A 174 43.47 2.04 10.38
CA THR A 174 43.15 0.59 10.46
C THR A 174 43.36 -0.09 9.12
N SER A 175 43.68 -1.39 9.16
CA SER A 175 43.74 -2.24 7.97
C SER A 175 42.42 -2.95 7.66
N LEU A 176 41.42 -2.84 8.55
CA LEU A 176 40.12 -3.47 8.37
C LEU A 176 39.32 -2.82 7.25
N PRO A 177 38.56 -3.61 6.45
CA PRO A 177 37.56 -3.09 5.52
C PRO A 177 36.58 -2.14 6.23
N ILE A 178 36.20 -1.06 5.58
CA ILE A 178 35.23 -0.07 6.08
C ILE A 178 33.94 -0.21 5.27
N LEU A 179 32.83 -0.50 5.94
CA LEU A 179 31.49 -0.46 5.37
C LEU A 179 30.80 0.85 5.80
N LEU A 180 30.13 1.51 4.87
CA LEU A 180 29.33 2.69 5.16
C LEU A 180 27.89 2.29 5.43
N LYS A 181 27.36 2.69 6.59
CA LYS A 181 25.98 2.47 7.02
C LYS A 181 25.26 3.81 7.04
N GLY A 182 24.18 3.94 6.28
CA GLY A 182 23.41 5.19 6.18
C GLY A 182 23.41 5.84 4.79
N MET A 183 24.07 5.24 3.80
CA MET A 183 23.90 5.64 2.39
C MET A 183 22.49 5.25 1.94
N VAL A 184 21.68 6.21 1.51
CA VAL A 184 20.26 6.00 1.20
C VAL A 184 19.92 6.35 -0.24
N THR A 185 20.77 7.11 -0.94
CA THR A 185 20.58 7.40 -2.36
C THR A 185 21.88 7.34 -3.17
N ALA A 186 21.76 7.32 -4.50
CA ALA A 186 22.90 7.30 -5.40
C ALA A 186 23.64 8.66 -5.44
N GLU A 187 22.97 9.74 -5.04
CA GLU A 187 23.52 11.09 -4.94
C GLU A 187 24.38 11.31 -3.68
N ASP A 188 24.50 10.32 -2.79
CA ASP A 188 25.33 10.41 -1.58
C ASP A 188 26.86 10.37 -1.90
N GLU A 189 27.30 10.25 -3.16
CA GLU A 189 28.71 10.25 -3.60
C GLU A 189 29.25 11.66 -4.02
N MET A 190 30.45 11.99 -3.51
CA MET A 190 31.39 13.09 -3.84
C MET A 190 30.88 14.53 -4.09
N GLU A 191 31.36 15.45 -3.24
CA GLU A 191 31.33 16.91 -3.41
C GLU A 191 32.40 17.41 -4.40
N ASP A 192 32.07 18.48 -5.11
CA ASP A 192 32.80 19.20 -6.17
C ASP A 192 32.70 18.63 -7.59
N ASN A 193 31.51 18.69 -8.18
CA ASN A 193 31.40 18.76 -9.65
C ASN A 193 30.17 19.54 -10.11
N LEU A 194 30.35 20.28 -11.20
CA LEU A 194 29.23 20.75 -12.02
C LEU A 194 28.35 19.54 -12.41
N PRO A 195 27.02 19.70 -12.52
CA PRO A 195 26.13 18.57 -12.76
C PRO A 195 26.56 17.78 -14.01
N VAL A 196 26.79 16.48 -13.85
CA VAL A 196 27.42 15.64 -14.88
C VAL A 196 26.39 14.99 -15.82
N ASN A 197 25.11 15.11 -15.51
CA ASN A 197 24.00 14.73 -16.39
C ASN A 197 22.80 15.67 -16.24
N VAL A 198 21.87 15.56 -17.20
CA VAL A 198 20.69 16.44 -17.29
C VAL A 198 19.71 16.25 -16.11
N TRP A 199 19.70 15.07 -15.48
CA TRP A 199 18.81 14.76 -14.35
C TRP A 199 19.20 15.50 -13.07
N GLU A 200 20.49 15.72 -12.85
CA GLU A 200 20.98 16.51 -11.71
C GLU A 200 20.59 18.00 -11.83
N TYR A 201 20.55 18.54 -13.05
CA TYR A 201 20.02 19.88 -13.30
C TYR A 201 18.52 19.99 -12.98
N GLN A 202 17.74 18.91 -13.15
CA GLN A 202 16.33 18.88 -12.78
C GLN A 202 16.13 18.97 -11.26
N GLU A 203 16.93 18.26 -10.47
CA GLU A 203 16.88 18.37 -9.00
C GLU A 203 17.41 19.72 -8.48
N LEU A 204 18.41 20.31 -9.14
CA LEU A 204 18.82 21.68 -8.85
C LEU A 204 17.72 22.70 -9.21
N ALA A 205 17.05 22.54 -10.35
CA ALA A 205 15.92 23.37 -10.74
C ALA A 205 14.76 23.27 -9.73
N LYS A 206 14.50 22.09 -9.15
CA LYS A 206 13.50 21.87 -8.09
C LYS A 206 13.78 22.67 -6.83
N LYS A 207 15.05 22.78 -6.46
CA LYS A 207 15.52 23.52 -5.28
C LYS A 207 15.55 25.04 -5.53
N SER A 208 15.88 25.46 -6.76
CA SER A 208 16.06 26.87 -7.10
C SER A 208 14.79 27.58 -7.56
N LEU A 209 13.82 26.88 -8.13
CA LEU A 209 12.60 27.49 -8.66
C LEU A 209 11.48 27.52 -7.60
N PRO A 210 10.63 28.56 -7.60
CA PRO A 210 9.35 28.50 -6.91
C PRO A 210 8.57 27.26 -7.35
N LYS A 211 7.89 26.58 -6.42
CA LYS A 211 7.21 25.29 -6.68
C LYS A 211 6.35 25.31 -7.95
N MET A 212 5.58 26.38 -8.16
CA MET A 212 4.72 26.54 -9.34
C MET A 212 5.52 26.57 -10.66
N HIS A 213 6.69 27.20 -10.68
CA HIS A 213 7.54 27.28 -11.87
C HIS A 213 8.25 25.96 -12.13
N TYR A 214 8.72 25.31 -11.07
CA TYR A 214 9.27 23.96 -11.18
C TYR A 214 8.22 22.98 -11.72
N ASP A 215 7.03 22.93 -11.11
CA ASP A 215 5.96 22.03 -11.53
C ASP A 215 5.55 22.27 -13.00
N PHE A 216 5.58 23.53 -13.47
CA PHE A 216 5.31 23.86 -14.88
C PHE A 216 6.40 23.36 -15.84
N ILE A 217 7.68 23.50 -15.47
CA ILE A 217 8.82 23.10 -16.30
C ILE A 217 9.01 21.58 -16.28
N ASN A 218 8.84 20.97 -15.11
CA ASN A 218 9.00 19.54 -14.88
C ASN A 218 7.77 18.72 -15.31
N GLY A 219 6.60 19.35 -15.33
CA GLY A 219 5.35 18.68 -15.64
C GLY A 219 5.34 18.10 -17.04
N GLY A 220 5.28 16.78 -17.14
CA GLY A 220 5.04 16.03 -18.37
C GLY A 220 3.77 15.19 -18.26
N ALA A 221 3.22 14.76 -19.40
CA ALA A 221 2.13 13.78 -19.41
C ALA A 221 2.71 12.37 -19.20
N GLU A 222 2.35 11.69 -18.11
CA GLU A 222 2.96 10.42 -17.66
C GLU A 222 2.32 9.15 -18.27
N ASP A 223 1.66 9.21 -19.43
CA ASP A 223 0.78 8.13 -19.89
C ASP A 223 1.05 7.60 -21.30
N GLU A 224 0.90 6.28 -21.46
CA GLU A 224 1.02 5.50 -22.72
C GLU A 224 -0.14 5.72 -23.71
N LEU A 225 -0.51 6.98 -23.95
CA LEU A 225 -1.49 7.38 -24.94
C LEU A 225 -0.80 7.66 -26.29
N ARG A 226 -1.48 7.33 -27.39
CA ARG A 226 -1.02 7.61 -28.75
C ARG A 226 -1.83 8.79 -29.31
N PRO A 227 -1.37 10.04 -29.13
CA PRO A 227 -2.12 11.20 -29.56
C PRO A 227 -2.27 11.25 -31.08
N ARG A 228 -3.40 11.79 -31.55
CA ARG A 228 -3.63 12.14 -32.95
C ARG A 228 -3.64 13.66 -33.06
N VAL A 229 -2.68 14.18 -33.82
CA VAL A 229 -2.47 15.62 -33.99
C VAL A 229 -3.22 16.14 -35.23
N LEU A 230 -3.43 17.46 -35.28
CA LEU A 230 -4.11 18.16 -36.38
C LEU A 230 -5.56 17.72 -36.61
N ILE A 231 -6.27 17.43 -35.52
CA ILE A 231 -7.73 17.18 -35.49
C ILE A 231 -8.39 18.37 -34.79
N ASP A 232 -9.52 18.85 -35.32
CA ASP A 232 -10.28 19.92 -34.67
C ASP A 232 -10.93 19.37 -33.39
N VAL A 233 -10.42 19.83 -32.25
CA VAL A 233 -10.87 19.50 -30.90
C VAL A 233 -11.39 20.75 -30.17
N SER A 234 -11.78 21.80 -30.92
CA SER A 234 -12.35 23.02 -30.35
C SER A 234 -13.67 22.78 -29.61
N LYS A 235 -14.33 21.65 -29.89
CA LYS A 235 -15.51 21.15 -29.17
C LYS A 235 -15.33 19.66 -28.91
N ILE A 236 -15.52 19.25 -27.65
CA ILE A 236 -15.48 17.85 -27.23
C ILE A 236 -16.88 17.43 -26.76
N ASP A 237 -17.42 16.36 -27.35
CA ASP A 237 -18.64 15.70 -26.90
C ASP A 237 -18.31 14.45 -26.08
N MET A 238 -18.43 14.59 -24.74
CA MET A 238 -18.26 13.47 -23.81
C MET A 238 -19.54 12.65 -23.61
N SER A 239 -20.66 13.05 -24.21
CA SER A 239 -21.95 12.42 -23.92
C SER A 239 -21.99 10.97 -24.38
N THR A 240 -22.74 10.15 -23.64
CA THR A 240 -22.95 8.74 -23.96
C THR A 240 -24.28 8.29 -23.37
N SER A 241 -24.67 7.05 -23.67
CA SER A 241 -25.86 6.44 -23.11
C SER A 241 -25.57 5.07 -22.51
N LEU A 242 -26.20 4.76 -21.38
CA LEU A 242 -26.08 3.46 -20.72
C LEU A 242 -27.47 2.96 -20.33
N LEU A 243 -27.87 1.80 -20.85
CA LEU A 243 -29.18 1.19 -20.59
C LEU A 243 -30.37 2.15 -20.81
N GLY A 244 -30.27 3.00 -21.85
CA GLY A 244 -31.29 4.01 -22.18
C GLY A 244 -31.17 5.35 -21.43
N TYR A 245 -30.18 5.51 -20.54
CA TYR A 245 -29.91 6.76 -19.83
C TYR A 245 -28.84 7.56 -20.53
N ASN A 246 -29.17 8.78 -20.96
CA ASN A 246 -28.20 9.73 -21.48
C ASN A 246 -27.45 10.38 -20.31
N MET A 247 -26.13 10.41 -20.42
CA MET A 247 -25.23 11.03 -19.44
C MET A 247 -24.21 11.92 -20.16
N PRO A 248 -23.81 13.06 -19.54
CA PRO A 248 -22.92 14.03 -20.17
C PRO A 248 -21.46 13.55 -20.25
N SER A 249 -21.11 12.50 -19.51
CA SER A 249 -19.79 11.87 -19.54
C SER A 249 -19.91 10.37 -19.19
N PRO A 250 -18.93 9.54 -19.58
CA PRO A 250 -18.94 8.10 -19.30
C PRO A 250 -18.45 7.74 -17.90
N ILE A 251 -18.65 8.62 -16.90
CA ILE A 251 -18.16 8.44 -15.52
C ILE A 251 -19.35 8.32 -14.58
N ILE A 252 -19.49 7.17 -13.92
CA ILE A 252 -20.56 6.90 -12.95
C ILE A 252 -19.98 6.66 -11.54
N VAL A 253 -20.80 6.82 -10.49
CA VAL A 253 -20.39 6.58 -9.11
C VAL A 253 -20.59 5.12 -8.72
N ALA A 254 -19.51 4.46 -8.29
CA ALA A 254 -19.49 3.03 -7.96
C ALA A 254 -20.21 2.71 -6.64
N PRO A 255 -20.69 1.46 -6.44
CA PRO A 255 -21.35 1.07 -5.20
C PRO A 255 -20.36 0.98 -4.03
N THR A 256 -20.27 2.08 -3.29
CA THR A 256 -19.68 2.12 -1.95
C THR A 256 -20.79 2.24 -0.90
N GLY A 257 -20.55 1.74 0.31
CA GLY A 257 -21.56 1.81 1.37
C GLY A 257 -20.92 2.22 2.69
N HIS A 258 -21.74 2.67 3.63
CA HIS A 258 -21.31 3.30 4.89
C HIS A 258 -20.66 4.67 4.65
N HIS A 259 -21.25 5.48 3.77
CA HIS A 259 -20.75 6.83 3.49
C HIS A 259 -20.77 7.72 4.74
N LYS A 260 -21.57 7.36 5.75
CA LYS A 260 -21.60 8.01 7.07
C LYS A 260 -20.26 7.99 7.81
N LEU A 261 -19.35 7.07 7.44
CA LEU A 261 -17.96 7.05 7.93
C LEU A 261 -17.13 8.20 7.36
N ALA A 262 -17.50 8.71 6.18
CA ALA A 262 -16.83 9.83 5.52
C ALA A 262 -17.50 11.17 5.87
N ASN A 263 -18.82 11.23 5.87
CA ASN A 263 -19.56 12.47 6.14
C ASN A 263 -20.93 12.17 6.78
N PRO A 264 -21.42 12.95 7.76
CA PRO A 264 -22.72 12.71 8.42
C PRO A 264 -23.92 12.59 7.46
N GLU A 265 -23.90 13.29 6.32
CA GLU A 265 -24.95 13.26 5.30
C GLU A 265 -24.89 12.03 4.37
N ALA A 266 -23.81 11.25 4.49
CA ALA A 266 -23.67 9.90 3.96
C ALA A 266 -24.03 9.75 2.47
N GLU A 267 -24.78 8.70 2.12
CA GLU A 267 -25.15 8.37 0.75
C GLU A 267 -26.05 9.46 0.13
N VAL A 268 -26.77 10.25 0.93
CA VAL A 268 -27.66 11.32 0.44
C VAL A 268 -26.84 12.46 -0.17
N ALA A 269 -25.76 12.90 0.50
CA ALA A 269 -24.86 13.90 -0.06
C ALA A 269 -24.17 13.41 -1.35
N THR A 270 -23.85 12.12 -1.42
CA THR A 270 -23.29 11.54 -2.67
C THR A 270 -24.31 11.51 -3.79
N ALA A 271 -25.57 11.17 -3.48
CA ALA A 271 -26.66 11.17 -4.44
C ALA A 271 -26.92 12.57 -5.01
N ARG A 272 -26.94 13.61 -4.17
CA ARG A 272 -27.11 15.01 -4.63
C ARG A 272 -25.93 15.48 -5.46
N ALA A 273 -24.69 15.18 -5.06
CA ALA A 273 -23.50 15.48 -5.87
C ALA A 273 -23.55 14.80 -7.25
N THR A 274 -23.97 13.53 -7.29
CA THR A 274 -24.10 12.77 -8.54
C THR A 274 -25.19 13.36 -9.43
N ALA A 275 -26.34 13.71 -8.85
CA ALA A 275 -27.44 14.35 -9.57
C ALA A 275 -27.05 15.72 -10.13
N ALA A 276 -26.27 16.52 -9.38
CA ALA A 276 -25.76 17.81 -9.85
C ALA A 276 -24.81 17.68 -11.06
N CYS A 277 -24.12 16.54 -11.20
CA CYS A 277 -23.32 16.22 -12.37
C CYS A 277 -24.09 15.49 -13.48
N ASN A 278 -25.40 15.29 -13.31
CA ASN A 278 -26.26 14.53 -14.22
C ASN A 278 -25.69 13.15 -14.60
N THR A 279 -25.12 12.44 -13.63
CA THR A 279 -24.59 11.08 -13.83
C THR A 279 -25.27 10.05 -12.92
N ILE A 280 -24.94 8.78 -13.12
CA ILE A 280 -25.55 7.64 -12.43
C ILE A 280 -24.79 7.37 -11.13
N MET A 281 -25.54 7.15 -10.04
CA MET A 281 -25.02 6.59 -8.79
C MET A 281 -25.51 5.17 -8.61
N VAL A 282 -24.60 4.24 -8.33
CA VAL A 282 -24.96 2.90 -7.90
C VAL A 282 -25.03 2.88 -6.37
N TYR A 283 -26.23 2.67 -5.83
CA TYR A 283 -26.45 2.57 -4.38
C TYR A 283 -26.15 1.16 -3.86
N LYS A 284 -25.41 1.06 -2.74
CA LYS A 284 -25.01 -0.23 -2.16
C LYS A 284 -25.91 -0.66 -1.00
N ARG A 285 -26.36 -1.91 -1.05
CA ARG A 285 -26.94 -2.66 0.09
C ARG A 285 -26.22 -4.00 0.27
N ARG A 286 -26.31 -4.57 1.48
CA ARG A 286 -25.65 -5.85 1.82
C ARG A 286 -26.57 -7.06 1.62
N ASP A 287 -27.87 -6.85 1.65
CA ASP A 287 -28.90 -7.86 1.51
C ASP A 287 -29.42 -7.91 0.06
N VAL A 288 -29.75 -9.11 -0.43
CA VAL A 288 -30.47 -9.32 -1.69
C VAL A 288 -31.76 -10.05 -1.35
N SER A 289 -32.90 -9.40 -1.58
CA SER A 289 -34.22 -9.99 -1.37
C SER A 289 -35.21 -9.47 -2.41
N ALA A 290 -36.25 -10.25 -2.72
CA ALA A 290 -37.32 -9.81 -3.61
C ALA A 290 -37.98 -8.51 -3.13
N THR A 291 -38.11 -8.33 -1.81
CA THR A 291 -38.62 -7.11 -1.19
C THR A 291 -37.73 -5.90 -1.49
N LEU A 292 -36.40 -6.06 -1.42
CA LEU A 292 -35.48 -4.98 -1.72
C LEU A 292 -35.53 -4.58 -3.20
N VAL A 293 -35.61 -5.57 -4.10
CA VAL A 293 -35.73 -5.32 -5.55
C VAL A 293 -37.01 -4.54 -5.86
N ARG A 294 -38.18 -5.00 -5.36
CA ARG A 294 -39.46 -4.29 -5.53
C ARG A 294 -39.43 -2.88 -4.96
N ARG A 295 -38.76 -2.69 -3.81
CA ARG A 295 -38.58 -1.36 -3.22
C ARG A 295 -37.69 -0.46 -4.08
N ALA A 296 -36.63 -1.00 -4.65
CA ALA A 296 -35.78 -0.25 -5.58
C ALA A 296 -36.60 0.19 -6.81
N GLU A 297 -37.38 -0.72 -7.39
CA GLU A 297 -38.29 -0.41 -8.50
C GLU A 297 -39.30 0.68 -8.14
N SER A 298 -39.97 0.58 -6.97
CA SER A 298 -40.94 1.58 -6.52
C SER A 298 -40.33 2.96 -6.26
N LEU A 299 -39.04 2.99 -5.91
CA LEU A 299 -38.27 4.23 -5.72
C LEU A 299 -37.67 4.76 -7.03
N GLY A 300 -37.93 4.09 -8.17
CA GLY A 300 -37.49 4.53 -9.48
C GLY A 300 -36.05 4.15 -9.83
N PHE A 301 -35.43 3.20 -9.12
CA PHE A 301 -34.16 2.61 -9.56
C PHE A 301 -34.35 1.89 -10.89
N LYS A 302 -33.32 1.91 -11.73
CA LYS A 302 -33.43 1.58 -13.15
C LYS A 302 -32.68 0.32 -13.56
N ALA A 303 -31.78 -0.13 -12.73
CA ALA A 303 -31.03 -1.37 -12.90
C ALA A 303 -30.63 -1.92 -11.54
N ILE A 304 -30.40 -3.23 -11.49
CA ILE A 304 -29.88 -3.94 -10.33
C ILE A 304 -28.46 -4.38 -10.64
N VAL A 305 -27.52 -4.02 -9.76
CA VAL A 305 -26.12 -4.48 -9.83
C VAL A 305 -25.95 -5.63 -8.83
N LEU A 306 -25.75 -6.84 -9.34
CA LEU A 306 -25.47 -8.01 -8.52
C LEU A 306 -23.96 -8.18 -8.32
N THR A 307 -23.50 -8.09 -7.07
CA THR A 307 -22.08 -8.30 -6.72
C THR A 307 -21.80 -9.78 -6.56
N VAL A 308 -21.04 -10.38 -7.49
CA VAL A 308 -20.77 -11.83 -7.53
C VAL A 308 -19.37 -12.23 -7.06
N ASP A 309 -18.47 -11.27 -6.87
CA ASP A 309 -17.07 -11.48 -6.49
C ASP A 309 -16.85 -11.64 -4.97
N THR A 310 -17.93 -11.58 -4.17
CA THR A 310 -17.89 -11.57 -2.71
C THR A 310 -18.73 -12.72 -2.11
N PRO A 311 -18.48 -14.00 -2.45
CA PRO A 311 -19.16 -15.13 -1.79
C PRO A 311 -18.77 -15.24 -0.31
N VAL A 312 -17.54 -14.83 0.01
CA VAL A 312 -17.01 -14.63 1.36
C VAL A 312 -16.26 -13.30 1.37
N LEU A 313 -16.28 -12.58 2.49
CA LEU A 313 -15.53 -11.34 2.62
C LEU A 313 -14.03 -11.60 2.57
N GLY A 314 -13.34 -10.94 1.65
CA GLY A 314 -11.88 -10.92 1.58
C GLY A 314 -11.23 -10.48 2.89
N ARG A 315 -10.08 -11.08 3.20
CA ARG A 315 -9.30 -10.79 4.40
C ARG A 315 -8.72 -9.37 4.34
N ARG A 316 -9.11 -8.52 5.29
CA ARG A 316 -8.66 -7.11 5.37
C ARG A 316 -7.89 -6.88 6.65
N GLU A 317 -6.56 -6.96 6.58
CA GLU A 317 -5.70 -6.92 7.77
C GLU A 317 -5.85 -5.63 8.59
N ALA A 318 -6.06 -4.50 7.92
CA ALA A 318 -6.35 -3.24 8.60
C ALA A 318 -7.62 -3.32 9.48
N LEU A 319 -8.66 -4.03 9.03
CA LEU A 319 -9.88 -4.21 9.84
C LEU A 319 -9.63 -5.16 11.02
N ILE A 320 -8.86 -6.22 10.81
CA ILE A 320 -8.48 -7.18 11.86
C ILE A 320 -7.65 -6.49 12.94
N ARG A 321 -6.61 -5.74 12.53
CA ARG A 321 -5.71 -5.00 13.43
C ARG A 321 -6.47 -3.97 14.26
N ASN A 322 -7.39 -3.25 13.63
CA ASN A 322 -8.18 -2.21 14.28
C ASN A 322 -9.40 -2.76 15.04
N LYS A 323 -9.54 -4.09 15.15
CA LYS A 323 -10.71 -4.76 15.75
C LYS A 323 -12.03 -4.14 15.27
N TYR A 324 -12.09 -3.85 13.98
CA TYR A 324 -13.14 -3.02 13.42
C TYR A 324 -14.48 -3.77 13.47
N ALA A 325 -15.33 -3.36 14.41
CA ALA A 325 -16.74 -3.72 14.44
C ALA A 325 -17.53 -2.51 13.91
N VAL A 326 -18.41 -2.73 12.93
CA VAL A 326 -19.38 -1.70 12.58
C VAL A 326 -20.39 -1.65 13.72
N LEU A 327 -20.34 -0.60 14.54
CA LEU A 327 -21.44 -0.25 15.43
C LEU A 327 -22.58 0.28 14.54
N VAL A 328 -23.38 -0.63 14.00
CA VAL A 328 -24.53 -0.24 13.17
C VAL A 328 -25.60 0.31 14.12
N ILE A 329 -25.55 1.62 14.41
CA ILE A 329 -26.78 2.33 14.77
C ILE A 329 -27.51 2.52 13.44
N LEU A 330 -28.28 1.50 13.03
CA LEU A 330 -29.34 1.73 12.06
C LEU A 330 -30.28 2.74 12.73
N PRO A 331 -30.56 3.91 12.15
CA PRO A 331 -31.65 4.71 12.65
C PRO A 331 -32.91 3.84 12.60
N SER A 332 -33.51 3.63 13.76
CA SER A 332 -34.84 3.07 13.91
C SER A 332 -35.79 3.90 13.04
N PHE A 333 -36.23 3.34 11.92
CA PHE A 333 -37.40 3.89 11.24
C PHE A 333 -38.61 3.49 12.10
N PRO A 334 -39.52 4.42 12.41
CA PRO A 334 -40.67 4.13 13.27
C PRO A 334 -41.45 2.95 12.71
N GLU A 335 -41.65 1.97 13.58
CA GLU A 335 -42.32 0.71 13.33
C GLU A 335 -43.76 0.93 12.89
N HIS A 336 -44.02 0.78 11.61
CA HIS A 336 -45.21 0.06 11.19
C HIS A 336 -44.76 -1.21 10.48
N SER A 337 -44.94 -2.33 11.20
CA SER A 337 -44.70 -3.74 10.86
C SER A 337 -43.24 -4.22 10.77
N VAL A 338 -42.73 -4.74 11.90
CA VAL A 338 -41.61 -5.69 11.95
C VAL A 338 -41.96 -6.79 12.96
N GLU A 339 -41.99 -8.04 12.50
CA GLU A 339 -41.67 -9.19 13.35
C GLU A 339 -40.24 -9.61 12.99
N ILE A 340 -39.32 -9.43 13.95
CA ILE A 340 -37.93 -9.84 13.84
C ILE A 340 -37.85 -11.28 14.33
N CYS A 341 -37.62 -12.23 13.42
CA CYS A 341 -37.03 -13.51 13.80
C CYS A 341 -35.52 -13.46 13.54
N SER A 342 -34.75 -13.52 14.63
CA SER A 342 -33.32 -13.81 14.61
C SER A 342 -33.05 -15.15 13.96
N PHE A 343 -32.11 -15.24 13.03
CA PHE A 343 -31.41 -16.49 12.76
C PHE A 343 -29.92 -16.26 12.51
N THR A 344 -29.13 -16.72 13.48
CA THR A 344 -27.74 -17.11 13.33
C THR A 344 -27.65 -18.45 12.60
N ASN A 345 -26.78 -18.51 11.59
CA ASN A 345 -26.21 -19.70 10.91
C ASN A 345 -27.11 -20.80 10.32
N HIS A 346 -26.59 -21.34 9.21
CA HIS A 346 -27.02 -22.52 8.44
C HIS A 346 -28.17 -22.31 7.46
N ASN A 347 -27.84 -22.13 6.18
CA ASN A 347 -28.14 -23.13 5.15
C ASN A 347 -27.64 -22.65 3.78
N SER A 348 -26.65 -23.36 3.26
CA SER A 348 -26.56 -23.66 1.84
C SER A 348 -27.87 -24.31 1.39
N MET A 349 -28.72 -23.60 0.64
CA MET A 349 -29.74 -24.23 -0.18
C MET A 349 -30.23 -23.30 -1.28
N TRP A 350 -30.14 -23.82 -2.50
CA TRP A 350 -30.68 -23.31 -3.76
C TRP A 350 -32.18 -23.01 -3.67
N MET A 351 -32.66 -22.00 -4.42
CA MET A 351 -34.01 -21.81 -5.02
C MET A 351 -34.30 -20.30 -5.17
N THR A 352 -34.88 -19.73 -6.23
CA THR A 352 -35.57 -20.24 -7.43
C THR A 352 -35.48 -19.16 -8.53
N ALA A 353 -35.13 -19.58 -9.75
CA ALA A 353 -35.32 -18.80 -10.98
C ALA A 353 -36.79 -18.87 -11.46
N PRO A 354 -37.25 -17.98 -12.37
CA PRO A 354 -38.52 -18.12 -13.09
C PRO A 354 -38.51 -19.36 -14.01
N PRO A 355 -39.68 -19.79 -14.52
CA PRO A 355 -39.90 -21.17 -14.95
C PRO A 355 -39.04 -21.62 -16.14
N ARG A 356 -38.38 -22.77 -15.93
CA ARG A 356 -37.84 -23.74 -16.91
C ARG A 356 -37.49 -23.21 -18.31
N ALA A 357 -36.24 -22.80 -18.48
CA ALA A 357 -35.43 -23.14 -19.65
C ALA A 357 -34.05 -23.60 -19.17
N ASN A 358 -33.85 -24.93 -19.20
CA ASN A 358 -32.60 -25.70 -19.10
C ASN A 358 -31.35 -25.03 -18.48
N LEU A 359 -31.18 -25.18 -17.16
CA LEU A 359 -29.88 -25.02 -16.47
C LEU A 359 -29.28 -26.37 -16.03
N GLU A 360 -29.88 -27.51 -16.41
CA GLU A 360 -29.38 -28.85 -16.08
C GLU A 360 -28.13 -29.28 -16.88
N GLY A 361 -27.66 -28.47 -17.83
CA GLY A 361 -26.39 -28.70 -18.54
C GLY A 361 -25.13 -28.20 -17.80
N LEU A 362 -25.25 -27.62 -16.60
CA LEU A 362 -24.16 -26.84 -15.99
C LEU A 362 -23.06 -27.66 -15.28
N MET A 363 -23.09 -29.00 -15.31
CA MET A 363 -22.09 -29.85 -14.62
C MET A 363 -21.59 -31.06 -15.42
N SER A 364 -21.64 -31.05 -16.75
CA SER A 364 -20.89 -32.02 -17.55
C SER A 364 -20.18 -31.32 -18.70
N PHE A 365 -18.84 -31.33 -18.67
CA PHE A 365 -18.03 -31.04 -19.84
C PHE A 365 -17.20 -32.30 -20.15
N ASP A 366 -17.63 -33.02 -21.17
CA ASP A 366 -16.80 -33.93 -21.95
C ASP A 366 -16.61 -33.21 -23.29
N GLY A 367 -15.47 -32.56 -23.47
CA GLY A 367 -15.23 -31.70 -24.62
C GLY A 367 -13.90 -30.96 -24.53
N ASP A 368 -13.06 -31.18 -25.53
CA ASP A 368 -11.69 -30.68 -25.66
C ASP A 368 -11.65 -29.13 -25.69
N LEU A 369 -11.09 -28.49 -24.66
CA LEU A 369 -10.98 -27.03 -24.54
C LEU A 369 -9.54 -26.59 -24.77
N GLY A 370 -9.26 -26.08 -25.97
CA GLY A 370 -8.06 -25.27 -26.21
C GLY A 370 -8.09 -24.01 -25.33
N SER A 371 -7.04 -23.81 -24.52
CA SER A 371 -6.63 -22.59 -23.79
C SER A 371 -7.65 -21.44 -23.61
N VAL A 372 -8.78 -21.67 -22.95
CA VAL A 372 -9.72 -20.61 -22.55
C VAL A 372 -9.45 -20.19 -21.09
N SER A 373 -9.26 -18.91 -20.83
CA SER A 373 -9.16 -18.35 -19.46
C SER A 373 -10.51 -18.39 -18.71
N GLU A 374 -10.45 -18.58 -17.39
CA GLU A 374 -11.64 -18.66 -16.52
C GLU A 374 -12.50 -17.39 -16.53
N THR A 375 -11.89 -16.22 -16.70
CA THR A 375 -12.56 -14.91 -16.81
C THR A 375 -13.44 -14.84 -18.06
N SER A 376 -12.92 -15.26 -19.21
CA SER A 376 -13.66 -15.36 -20.47
C SER A 376 -14.83 -16.35 -20.40
N ALA A 377 -14.63 -17.49 -19.74
CA ALA A 377 -15.68 -18.48 -19.54
C ALA A 377 -16.83 -17.93 -18.67
N SER A 378 -16.50 -17.26 -17.56
CA SER A 378 -17.48 -16.65 -16.66
C SER A 378 -18.26 -15.52 -17.34
N THR A 379 -17.59 -14.73 -18.19
CA THR A 379 -18.21 -13.65 -18.96
C THR A 379 -19.26 -14.18 -19.93
N ARG A 380 -18.92 -15.23 -20.70
CA ARG A 380 -19.87 -15.85 -21.64
C ARG A 380 -21.10 -16.41 -20.92
N LYS A 381 -20.90 -17.08 -19.79
CA LYS A 381 -22.00 -17.57 -18.94
C LYS A 381 -22.93 -16.45 -18.47
N ALA A 382 -22.38 -15.28 -18.11
CA ALA A 382 -23.20 -14.14 -17.71
C ALA A 382 -24.06 -13.62 -18.89
N VAL A 383 -23.49 -13.54 -20.09
CA VAL A 383 -24.22 -13.14 -21.31
C VAL A 383 -25.30 -14.17 -21.66
N GLU A 384 -24.98 -15.47 -21.61
CA GLU A 384 -25.94 -16.57 -21.82
C GLU A 384 -27.08 -16.55 -20.80
N ALA A 385 -26.81 -16.12 -19.56
CA ALA A 385 -27.82 -15.93 -18.52
C ALA A 385 -28.70 -14.68 -18.73
N GLY A 386 -28.44 -13.86 -19.76
CA GLY A 386 -29.28 -12.72 -20.13
C GLY A 386 -29.08 -11.46 -19.27
N VAL A 387 -27.88 -11.25 -18.71
CA VAL A 387 -27.57 -9.99 -18.01
C VAL A 387 -27.67 -8.79 -18.97
N ALA A 388 -28.02 -7.60 -18.47
CA ALA A 388 -28.11 -6.39 -19.28
C ALA A 388 -26.76 -5.66 -19.47
N GLY A 389 -25.72 -6.07 -18.75
CA GLY A 389 -24.39 -5.46 -18.76
C GLY A 389 -23.41 -6.24 -17.89
N VAL A 390 -22.11 -6.09 -18.16
CA VAL A 390 -21.03 -6.71 -17.39
C VAL A 390 -20.18 -5.62 -16.76
N ILE A 391 -19.76 -5.79 -15.50
CA ILE A 391 -18.85 -4.87 -14.81
C ILE A 391 -17.56 -5.61 -14.50
N VAL A 392 -16.44 -5.16 -15.09
CA VAL A 392 -15.10 -5.64 -14.75
C VAL A 392 -14.66 -4.99 -13.45
N SER A 393 -14.68 -5.76 -12.36
CA SER A 393 -14.34 -5.28 -11.02
C SER A 393 -13.58 -6.35 -10.25
N ASN A 394 -12.68 -5.91 -9.37
CA ASN A 394 -12.06 -6.73 -8.32
C ASN A 394 -12.36 -6.17 -6.92
N HIS A 395 -13.50 -5.48 -6.79
CA HIS A 395 -13.95 -4.78 -5.58
C HIS A 395 -12.98 -3.68 -5.09
N GLY A 396 -12.22 -3.11 -6.02
CA GLY A 396 -11.17 -2.14 -5.72
C GLY A 396 -10.00 -2.71 -4.92
N GLY A 397 -9.67 -3.98 -5.15
CA GLY A 397 -8.57 -4.72 -4.49
C GLY A 397 -8.90 -5.17 -3.07
N ARG A 398 -10.16 -5.56 -2.80
CA ARG A 398 -10.65 -5.84 -1.43
C ARG A 398 -11.20 -7.24 -1.21
N GLN A 399 -11.26 -8.08 -2.25
CA GLN A 399 -11.72 -9.48 -2.18
C GLN A 399 -10.52 -10.45 -2.25
N LEU A 400 -10.20 -10.94 -3.44
CA LEU A 400 -9.10 -11.87 -3.67
C LEU A 400 -7.79 -11.08 -3.86
N ASP A 401 -6.79 -11.39 -3.04
CA ASP A 401 -5.43 -10.85 -3.21
C ASP A 401 -4.76 -11.47 -4.45
N TYR A 402 -3.85 -10.74 -5.09
CA TYR A 402 -3.23 -11.11 -6.38
C TYR A 402 -4.20 -11.28 -7.56
N ALA A 403 -5.48 -10.92 -7.40
CA ALA A 403 -6.38 -10.80 -8.54
C ALA A 403 -5.83 -9.75 -9.54
N PRO A 404 -6.00 -9.97 -10.86
CA PRO A 404 -5.45 -9.06 -11.85
C PRO A 404 -6.02 -7.63 -11.69
N PRO A 405 -5.25 -6.59 -12.05
CA PRO A 405 -5.79 -5.27 -12.24
C PRO A 405 -6.94 -5.29 -13.25
N THR A 406 -8.03 -4.59 -12.95
CA THR A 406 -9.25 -4.61 -13.77
C THR A 406 -9.01 -4.09 -15.18
N ILE A 407 -8.10 -3.12 -15.35
CA ILE A 407 -7.71 -2.63 -16.68
C ILE A 407 -7.03 -3.70 -17.54
N SER A 408 -6.25 -4.61 -16.92
CA SER A 408 -5.57 -5.71 -17.61
C SER A 408 -6.56 -6.81 -18.02
N ALA A 409 -7.59 -7.04 -17.21
CA ALA A 409 -8.67 -8.00 -17.52
C ALA A 409 -9.71 -7.45 -18.50
N LEU A 410 -9.81 -6.12 -18.65
CA LEU A 410 -10.89 -5.46 -19.38
C LEU A 410 -11.01 -5.91 -20.84
N GLU A 411 -9.90 -5.87 -21.58
CA GLU A 411 -9.95 -6.17 -23.02
C GLU A 411 -10.36 -7.63 -23.29
N GLU A 412 -9.97 -8.55 -22.41
CA GLU A 412 -10.39 -9.95 -22.47
C GLU A 412 -11.91 -10.08 -22.28
N VAL A 413 -12.47 -9.41 -21.27
CA VAL A 413 -13.92 -9.41 -21.01
C VAL A 413 -14.68 -8.76 -22.17
N VAL A 414 -14.21 -7.62 -22.69
CA VAL A 414 -14.83 -6.96 -23.85
C VAL A 414 -14.87 -7.89 -25.06
N LYS A 415 -13.77 -8.59 -25.34
CA LYS A 415 -13.71 -9.60 -26.41
C LYS A 415 -14.70 -10.75 -26.16
N ALA A 416 -14.80 -11.23 -24.93
CA ALA A 416 -15.71 -12.32 -24.57
C ALA A 416 -17.20 -11.92 -24.61
N VAL A 417 -17.53 -10.65 -24.31
CA VAL A 417 -18.90 -10.11 -24.46
C VAL A 417 -19.28 -9.92 -25.93
N ALA A 418 -18.31 -9.70 -26.81
CA ALA A 418 -18.51 -9.56 -28.26
C ALA A 418 -19.62 -8.55 -28.64
N GLY A 419 -19.73 -7.47 -27.87
CA GLY A 419 -20.72 -6.40 -28.11
C GLY A 419 -22.16 -6.73 -27.74
N ALA A 420 -22.45 -7.91 -27.17
CA ALA A 420 -23.81 -8.32 -26.81
C ALA A 420 -24.45 -7.38 -25.76
N VAL A 421 -23.65 -6.90 -24.80
CA VAL A 421 -24.07 -6.01 -23.72
C VAL A 421 -22.98 -4.97 -23.42
N PRO A 422 -23.32 -3.80 -22.83
CA PRO A 422 -22.31 -2.85 -22.41
C PRO A 422 -21.39 -3.44 -21.33
N VAL A 423 -20.09 -3.18 -21.46
CA VAL A 423 -19.07 -3.50 -20.45
C VAL A 423 -18.69 -2.24 -19.69
N LEU A 424 -18.73 -2.28 -18.38
CA LEU A 424 -18.24 -1.21 -17.51
C LEU A 424 -16.98 -1.69 -16.78
N VAL A 425 -16.22 -0.77 -16.21
CA VAL A 425 -15.03 -1.11 -15.41
C VAL A 425 -14.90 -0.20 -14.20
N ASP A 426 -14.44 -0.75 -13.08
CA ASP A 426 -14.04 0.00 -11.90
C ASP A 426 -12.69 -0.48 -11.35
N GLY A 427 -12.26 0.09 -10.22
CA GLY A 427 -11.03 -0.34 -9.54
C GLY A 427 -9.80 0.44 -9.99
N GLY A 428 -9.19 1.17 -9.06
CA GLY A 428 -7.93 1.90 -9.31
C GLY A 428 -8.09 3.31 -9.87
N LEU A 429 -9.12 3.62 -10.66
CA LEU A 429 -9.28 4.90 -11.37
C LEU A 429 -9.18 6.17 -10.49
N ARG A 430 -8.29 7.10 -10.88
CA ARG A 430 -7.94 8.39 -10.26
C ARG A 430 -7.75 9.53 -11.26
N ARG A 431 -7.52 9.25 -12.54
CA ARG A 431 -7.25 10.27 -13.57
C ARG A 431 -8.19 10.17 -14.77
N GLY A 432 -8.44 11.29 -15.44
CA GLY A 432 -9.18 11.32 -16.72
C GLY A 432 -8.50 10.54 -17.84
N THR A 433 -7.16 10.44 -17.84
CA THR A 433 -6.40 9.61 -18.79
C THR A 433 -6.65 8.12 -18.58
N GLU A 434 -6.88 7.66 -17.35
CA GLU A 434 -7.26 6.27 -17.08
C GLU A 434 -8.69 5.97 -17.53
N VAL A 435 -9.59 6.95 -17.41
CA VAL A 435 -10.93 6.85 -18.02
C VAL A 435 -10.81 6.71 -19.54
N PHE A 436 -10.00 7.56 -20.18
CA PHE A 436 -9.73 7.46 -21.62
C PHE A 436 -9.18 6.08 -22.01
N LYS A 437 -8.21 5.54 -21.25
CA LYS A 437 -7.66 4.20 -21.49
C LYS A 437 -8.73 3.11 -21.40
N ALA A 438 -9.60 3.15 -20.39
CA ALA A 438 -10.69 2.20 -20.24
C ALA A 438 -11.67 2.24 -21.43
N LEU A 439 -12.04 3.44 -21.89
CA LEU A 439 -12.89 3.61 -23.08
C LEU A 439 -12.22 3.05 -24.33
N ALA A 440 -10.93 3.33 -24.52
CA ALA A 440 -10.15 2.84 -25.66
C ALA A 440 -10.03 1.30 -25.66
N LEU A 441 -10.02 0.67 -24.48
CA LEU A 441 -10.04 -0.79 -24.32
C LEU A 441 -11.44 -1.40 -24.46
N GLY A 442 -12.47 -0.59 -24.69
CA GLY A 442 -13.83 -1.01 -25.02
C GLY A 442 -14.84 -0.96 -23.87
N ALA A 443 -14.50 -0.32 -22.74
CA ALA A 443 -15.51 -0.02 -21.73
C ALA A 443 -16.51 1.02 -22.28
N LYS A 444 -17.80 0.83 -21.98
CA LYS A 444 -18.87 1.78 -22.26
C LYS A 444 -18.88 2.96 -21.28
N ALA A 445 -18.53 2.69 -20.04
CA ALA A 445 -18.43 3.66 -18.95
C ALA A 445 -17.53 3.13 -17.84
N VAL A 446 -17.03 4.04 -17.00
CA VAL A 446 -16.22 3.69 -15.83
C VAL A 446 -16.94 4.04 -14.52
N MET A 447 -16.63 3.30 -13.46
CA MET A 447 -17.21 3.54 -12.13
C MET A 447 -16.15 4.00 -11.13
N VAL A 448 -16.46 5.05 -10.36
CA VAL A 448 -15.52 5.67 -9.42
C VAL A 448 -16.04 5.54 -7.99
N GLY A 449 -15.26 4.87 -7.14
CA GLY A 449 -15.61 4.63 -5.72
C GLY A 449 -14.83 5.52 -4.75
N ARG A 450 -13.63 5.07 -4.35
CA ARG A 450 -12.79 5.73 -3.33
C ARG A 450 -12.59 7.25 -3.53
N PRO A 451 -12.30 7.77 -4.74
CA PRO A 451 -12.14 9.21 -4.94
C PRO A 451 -13.36 10.04 -4.53
N VAL A 452 -14.57 9.58 -4.87
CA VAL A 452 -15.81 10.26 -4.50
C VAL A 452 -16.00 10.25 -2.98
N LEU A 453 -15.67 9.13 -2.32
CA LEU A 453 -15.65 9.05 -0.85
C LEU A 453 -14.60 9.98 -0.20
N TYR A 454 -13.43 10.15 -0.81
CA TYR A 454 -12.42 11.10 -0.32
C TYR A 454 -12.90 12.55 -0.46
N GLY A 455 -13.51 12.90 -1.59
CA GLY A 455 -14.16 14.20 -1.79
C GLY A 455 -15.27 14.44 -0.76
N LEU A 456 -16.12 13.42 -0.53
CA LEU A 456 -17.18 13.46 0.47
C LEU A 456 -16.63 13.69 1.88
N ALA A 457 -15.55 12.99 2.25
CA ALA A 457 -14.90 13.17 3.55
C ALA A 457 -14.29 14.56 3.71
N ALA A 458 -13.66 15.08 2.67
CA ALA A 458 -12.95 16.35 2.72
C ALA A 458 -13.90 17.56 2.76
N ARG A 459 -14.96 17.57 1.93
CA ARG A 459 -15.85 18.74 1.74
C ARG A 459 -17.32 18.39 1.50
N GLY A 460 -17.80 17.25 2.00
CA GLY A 460 -19.20 16.84 1.87
C GLY A 460 -19.65 16.72 0.41
N GLU A 461 -20.90 17.08 0.15
CA GLU A 461 -21.48 17.09 -1.20
C GLU A 461 -20.62 17.88 -2.21
N ALA A 462 -20.12 19.06 -1.82
CA ALA A 462 -19.30 19.89 -2.69
C ALA A 462 -17.99 19.20 -3.10
N GLY A 463 -17.36 18.47 -2.18
CA GLY A 463 -16.14 17.71 -2.47
C GLY A 463 -16.41 16.49 -3.36
N ALA A 464 -17.49 15.76 -3.11
CA ALA A 464 -17.90 14.64 -3.97
C ALA A 464 -18.19 15.12 -5.40
N ARG A 465 -18.93 16.22 -5.54
CA ARG A 465 -19.21 16.87 -6.84
C ARG A 465 -17.93 17.30 -7.54
N HIS A 466 -17.04 17.98 -6.82
CA HIS A 466 -15.80 18.49 -7.39
C HIS A 466 -14.89 17.37 -7.93
N VAL A 467 -14.86 16.20 -7.30
CA VAL A 467 -14.12 15.04 -7.80
C VAL A 467 -14.69 14.54 -9.14
N ILE A 468 -16.01 14.47 -9.27
CA ILE A 468 -16.66 14.06 -10.53
C ILE A 468 -16.35 15.08 -11.64
N GLU A 469 -16.50 16.38 -11.35
CA GLU A 469 -16.16 17.45 -12.29
C GLU A 469 -14.68 17.47 -12.68
N MET A 470 -13.78 17.15 -11.76
CA MET A 470 -12.34 17.08 -12.00
C MET A 470 -12.02 15.96 -12.99
N LEU A 471 -12.57 14.76 -12.77
CA LEU A 471 -12.37 13.64 -13.69
C LEU A 471 -12.97 13.91 -15.07
N ASN A 472 -14.11 14.61 -15.14
CA ASN A 472 -14.69 15.05 -16.40
C ASN A 472 -13.75 16.02 -17.15
N ARG A 473 -13.20 17.04 -16.47
CA ARG A 473 -12.26 17.98 -17.09
C ARG A 473 -10.96 17.30 -17.55
N GLU A 474 -10.44 16.37 -16.74
CA GLU A 474 -9.26 15.60 -17.13
C GLU A 474 -9.53 14.67 -18.32
N LEU A 475 -10.72 14.06 -18.41
CA LEU A 475 -11.12 13.24 -19.56
C LEU A 475 -11.26 14.11 -20.83
N GLU A 476 -11.92 15.26 -20.72
CA GLU A 476 -12.06 16.22 -21.82
C GLU A 476 -10.69 16.64 -22.37
N LEU A 477 -9.74 16.94 -21.47
CA LEU A 477 -8.37 17.26 -21.84
C LEU A 477 -7.66 16.07 -22.51
N ALA A 478 -7.80 14.86 -21.97
CA ALA A 478 -7.21 13.66 -22.56
C ALA A 478 -7.76 13.38 -23.98
N MET A 479 -9.08 13.57 -24.17
CA MET A 479 -9.75 13.46 -25.47
C MET A 479 -9.23 14.51 -26.46
N ALA A 480 -9.11 15.77 -26.03
CA ALA A 480 -8.58 16.85 -26.86
C ALA A 480 -7.13 16.57 -27.29
N LEU A 481 -6.27 16.19 -26.35
CA LEU A 481 -4.86 15.88 -26.62
C LEU A 481 -4.69 14.61 -27.47
N CYS A 482 -5.65 13.68 -27.40
CA CYS A 482 -5.65 12.48 -28.24
C CYS A 482 -6.32 12.67 -29.60
N GLY A 483 -6.89 13.84 -29.88
CA GLY A 483 -7.59 14.11 -31.14
C GLY A 483 -8.92 13.36 -31.27
N CYS A 484 -9.66 13.22 -30.16
CA CYS A 484 -10.95 12.54 -30.11
C CYS A 484 -12.07 13.54 -29.77
N PRO A 485 -12.73 14.18 -30.75
CA PRO A 485 -13.80 15.14 -30.51
C PRO A 485 -15.09 14.51 -29.96
N SER A 486 -15.22 13.17 -29.95
CA SER A 486 -16.34 12.46 -29.33
C SER A 486 -15.88 11.18 -28.62
N VAL A 487 -16.64 10.71 -27.61
CA VAL A 487 -16.36 9.41 -26.94
C VAL A 487 -16.36 8.24 -27.93
N ALA A 488 -17.19 8.32 -28.98
CA ALA A 488 -17.23 7.31 -30.04
C ALA A 488 -15.92 7.18 -30.83
N GLU A 489 -15.11 8.24 -30.85
CA GLU A 489 -13.80 8.26 -31.53
C GLU A 489 -12.66 7.76 -30.66
N VAL A 490 -12.90 7.51 -29.36
CA VAL A 490 -11.92 6.88 -28.47
C VAL A 490 -11.82 5.39 -28.79
N THR A 491 -10.88 5.05 -29.67
CA THR A 491 -10.64 3.67 -30.11
C THR A 491 -9.38 3.05 -29.51
N ARG A 492 -9.27 1.72 -29.61
CA ARG A 492 -8.10 0.92 -29.20
C ARG A 492 -6.76 1.39 -29.75
N ARG A 493 -6.75 2.10 -30.89
CA ARG A 493 -5.52 2.62 -31.51
C ARG A 493 -4.87 3.74 -30.70
N HIS A 494 -5.61 4.39 -29.81
CA HIS A 494 -5.12 5.49 -28.97
C HIS A 494 -4.36 5.02 -27.74
N VAL A 495 -4.29 3.71 -27.49
CA VAL A 495 -3.56 3.14 -26.36
C VAL A 495 -2.59 2.07 -26.84
N GLN A 496 -1.43 2.01 -26.21
CA GLN A 496 -0.51 0.89 -26.31
C GLN A 496 -0.35 0.33 -24.91
N THR A 497 -0.52 -0.99 -24.75
CA THR A 497 -0.31 -1.65 -23.46
C THR A 497 1.09 -2.26 -23.41
N GLU A 498 1.60 -2.51 -22.20
CA GLU A 498 2.85 -3.26 -22.01
C GLU A 498 2.85 -4.61 -22.74
N GLY A 499 1.73 -5.33 -22.72
CA GLY A 499 1.56 -6.58 -23.47
C GLY A 499 1.66 -6.40 -24.99
N ASP A 500 1.24 -5.25 -25.54
CA ASP A 500 1.44 -4.94 -26.96
C ASP A 500 2.90 -4.69 -27.29
N ARG A 501 3.66 -4.05 -26.39
CA ARG A 501 5.10 -3.82 -26.58
C ARG A 501 5.87 -5.13 -26.56
N ILE A 502 5.58 -6.00 -25.60
CA ILE A 502 6.22 -7.33 -25.53
C ILE A 502 5.93 -8.13 -26.80
N ARG A 503 4.67 -8.15 -27.28
CA ARG A 503 4.30 -8.82 -28.54
C ARG A 503 4.93 -8.19 -29.79
N ALA A 504 5.31 -6.92 -29.76
CA ALA A 504 5.99 -6.28 -30.87
C ALA A 504 7.50 -6.55 -30.89
N LEU A 505 8.07 -7.00 -29.76
CA LEU A 505 9.47 -7.39 -29.62
C LEU A 505 9.72 -8.87 -29.93
N LEU A 506 8.69 -9.71 -29.77
CA LEU A 506 8.65 -11.12 -30.18
C LEU A 506 8.26 -11.23 -31.65
#